data_AF-K1IQT5-F1
#
_entry.id   AF-K1IQT5-F1
#
_cell.length_a   1.000
_cell.length_b   1.000
_cell.length_c   1.000
_cell.angle_alpha   90.00
_cell.angle_beta   90.00
_cell.angle_gamma   90.00
#
_symmetry.space_group_name_H-M   'P 1'
#
loop_
_entity.id
_entity.type
_entity.pdbx_description
1 polymer ?
#
loop_
_entity_poly.entity_id
_entity_poly.type
_entity_poly.pdbx_seq_one_letter_code
_entity_poly.pdbx_strand_id
1 'polypeptide(L)'
;MEGFAERLQSLIGEMSVSAFARKVGLSEALIRKYLKGAEPGLARANQIAMGANCSLEWLATGCGYLYRQAEVVDREALAAAQLLLGELQPGVGLPDEEALVTLLAYYQFLRTHKKADGFLDLALAREFGRHLGEA
;
A
#
# COMPACT_ATOMS: atom_id res chain seq x y z
N MET A 1 16.34 13.46 7.26
CA MET A 1 15.81 12.09 7.26
C MET A 1 14.52 12.18 8.06
N GLU A 2 13.36 11.94 7.45
CA GLU A 2 12.08 11.95 8.17
C GLU A 2 12.05 10.80 9.18
N GLY A 3 11.72 11.09 10.44
CA GLY A 3 11.57 10.09 11.48
C GLY A 3 10.21 9.42 11.44
N PHE A 4 9.99 8.48 12.36
CA PHE A 4 8.69 7.83 12.52
C PHE A 4 7.57 8.83 12.83
N ALA A 5 7.86 9.89 13.60
CA ALA A 5 6.89 10.90 13.97
C ALA A 5 6.36 11.68 12.75
N GLU A 6 7.23 12.06 11.81
CA GLU A 6 6.85 12.76 10.58
C GLU A 6 6.00 11.87 9.67
N ARG A 7 6.38 10.59 9.50
CA ARG A 7 5.57 9.62 8.74
C ARG A 7 4.22 9.35 9.39
N LEU A 8 4.18 9.24 10.71
CA LEU A 8 2.91 9.14 11.45
C LEU A 8 2.05 10.39 11.25
N GLN A 9 2.65 11.58 11.24
CA GLN A 9 1.94 12.84 10.97
C GLN A 9 1.37 12.87 9.54
N SER A 10 2.13 12.35 8.56
CA SER A 10 1.65 12.17 7.18
C SER A 10 0.45 11.22 7.11
N LEU A 11 0.48 10.07 7.81
CA LEU A 11 -0.64 9.12 7.86
C LEU A 11 -1.91 9.70 8.52
N ILE A 12 -1.76 10.65 9.44
CA ILE A 12 -2.91 11.35 10.05
C ILE A 12 -3.57 12.26 9.02
N GLY A 13 -2.79 12.91 8.16
CA GLY A 13 -3.30 13.83 7.13
C GLY A 13 -4.17 14.93 7.72
N GLU A 14 -5.37 15.11 7.16
CA GLU A 14 -6.35 16.12 7.61
C GLU A 14 -7.19 15.66 8.82
N MET A 15 -7.04 14.41 9.27
CA MET A 15 -7.81 13.91 10.41
C MET A 15 -7.34 14.56 11.71
N SER A 16 -8.26 14.72 12.67
CA SER A 16 -7.84 14.97 14.05
C SER A 16 -7.08 13.75 14.61
N VAL A 17 -6.13 13.99 15.53
CA VAL A 17 -5.39 12.92 16.22
C VAL A 17 -6.34 11.92 16.90
N SER A 18 -7.46 12.41 17.43
CA SER A 18 -8.52 11.60 18.05
C SER A 18 -9.20 10.66 17.04
N ALA A 19 -9.52 11.18 15.85
CA ALA A 19 -10.13 10.38 14.79
C ALA A 19 -9.15 9.31 14.26
N PHE A 20 -7.88 9.66 14.07
CA PHE A 20 -6.87 8.70 13.66
C PHE A 20 -6.63 7.62 14.71
N ALA A 21 -6.54 7.99 15.99
CA ALA A 21 -6.37 7.04 17.09
C ALA A 21 -7.49 5.98 17.10
N ARG A 22 -8.75 6.39 16.90
CA ARG A 22 -9.88 5.47 16.73
C ARG A 22 -9.73 4.56 15.49
N LYS A 23 -9.33 5.13 14.34
CA LYS A 23 -9.10 4.38 13.08
C LYS A 23 -8.11 3.24 13.27
N VAL A 24 -7.01 3.48 13.99
CA VAL A 24 -5.96 2.47 14.22
C VAL A 24 -6.15 1.66 15.52
N GLY A 25 -7.21 1.92 16.30
CA GLY A 25 -7.50 1.20 17.54
C GLY A 25 -6.52 1.48 18.69
N LEU A 26 -5.99 2.70 18.79
CA LEU A 26 -5.06 3.13 19.84
C LEU A 26 -5.63 4.31 20.64
N SER A 27 -5.05 4.59 21.81
CA SER A 27 -5.44 5.79 22.58
C SER A 27 -4.82 7.05 21.97
N GLU A 28 -5.56 8.16 22.02
CA GLU A 28 -5.07 9.46 21.54
C GLU A 28 -3.79 9.89 22.24
N ALA A 29 -3.70 9.65 23.57
CA ALA A 29 -2.50 9.93 24.35
C ALA A 29 -1.26 9.19 23.83
N LEU A 30 -1.42 7.95 23.38
CA LEU A 30 -0.33 7.15 22.82
C LEU A 30 0.11 7.70 21.45
N ILE A 31 -0.84 8.05 20.58
CA ILE A 31 -0.52 8.69 19.28
C ILE A 31 0.20 10.03 19.51
N ARG A 32 -0.26 10.87 20.45
CA ARG A 32 0.42 12.13 20.79
C ARG A 32 1.82 11.91 21.36
N LYS A 33 2.04 10.83 22.11
CA LYS A 33 3.38 10.45 22.60
C LYS A 33 4.30 10.11 21.43
N TYR A 34 3.81 9.37 20.44
CA TYR A 34 4.53 9.01 19.22
C TYR A 34 4.87 10.23 18.34
N LEU A 35 3.93 11.15 18.16
CA LEU A 35 4.18 12.42 17.46
C LEU A 35 5.24 13.30 18.14
N LYS A 36 5.52 13.07 19.43
CA LYS A 36 6.59 13.74 20.19
C LYS A 36 7.93 12.99 20.15
N GLY A 37 8.05 11.98 19.28
CA GLY A 37 9.31 11.26 19.05
C GLY A 37 9.50 9.98 19.88
N ALA A 38 8.48 9.49 20.58
CA ALA A 38 8.56 8.15 21.16
C ALA A 38 8.39 7.08 20.09
N GLU A 39 9.18 6.02 20.16
CA GLU A 39 9.10 4.90 19.23
C GLU A 39 8.05 3.85 19.68
N PRO A 40 7.25 3.30 18.76
CA PRO A 40 6.36 2.18 19.04
C PRO A 40 7.15 0.87 19.15
N GLY A 41 6.65 -0.06 19.97
CA GLY A 41 7.05 -1.46 19.83
C GLY A 41 6.48 -2.04 18.52
N LEU A 42 7.11 -3.11 18.02
CA LEU A 42 6.76 -3.75 16.74
C LEU A 42 5.26 -4.04 16.58
N ALA A 43 4.61 -4.56 17.64
CA ALA A 43 3.18 -4.86 17.61
C ALA A 43 2.31 -3.60 17.40
N ARG A 44 2.67 -2.47 18.01
CA ARG A 44 1.94 -1.20 17.86
C ARG A 44 2.23 -0.56 16.50
N ALA A 45 3.46 -0.65 16.01
CA ALA A 45 3.80 -0.21 14.66
C ALA A 45 3.00 -0.99 13.61
N ASN A 46 2.93 -2.32 13.72
CA ASN A 46 2.14 -3.15 12.81
C ASN A 46 0.64 -2.83 12.89
N GLN A 47 0.11 -2.56 14.09
CA GLN A 47 -1.28 -2.15 14.27
C GLN A 47 -1.57 -0.82 13.55
N ILE A 48 -0.70 0.18 13.70
CA ILE A 48 -0.81 1.46 12.98
C ILE A 48 -0.75 1.22 11.48
N ALA A 49 0.21 0.42 11.01
CA ALA A 49 0.37 0.10 9.60
C ALA A 49 -0.91 -0.54 9.01
N MET A 50 -1.54 -1.47 9.73
CA MET A 50 -2.80 -2.10 9.28
C MET A 50 -3.92 -1.07 9.21
N GLY A 51 -4.13 -0.31 10.29
CA GLY A 51 -5.24 0.64 10.37
C GLY A 51 -5.09 1.85 9.45
N ALA A 52 -3.85 2.26 9.17
CA ALA A 52 -3.52 3.34 8.24
C ALA A 52 -3.31 2.85 6.80
N ASN A 53 -3.48 1.55 6.56
CA ASN A 53 -3.29 0.91 5.28
C ASN A 53 -1.89 1.11 4.68
N CYS A 54 -0.80 1.09 5.46
CA CYS A 54 0.56 1.15 4.91
C CYS A 54 1.38 -0.11 5.25
N SER A 55 2.55 -0.24 4.63
CA SER A 55 3.51 -1.27 5.01
C SER A 55 4.20 -0.91 6.32
N LEU A 56 4.54 -1.94 7.11
CA LEU A 56 5.31 -1.75 8.34
C LEU A 56 6.72 -1.21 8.03
N GLU A 57 7.30 -1.64 6.91
CA GLU A 57 8.58 -1.15 6.42
C GLU A 57 8.52 0.37 6.19
N TRP A 58 7.53 0.85 5.44
CA TRP A 58 7.38 2.28 5.16
C TRP A 58 7.23 3.09 6.43
N LEU A 59 6.40 2.60 7.36
CA LEU A 59 6.21 3.26 8.63
C LEU A 59 7.52 3.34 9.44
N ALA A 60 8.34 2.28 9.42
CA ALA A 60 9.57 2.19 10.20
C ALA A 60 10.77 2.92 9.56
N THR A 61 10.89 2.91 8.23
CA THR A 61 12.11 3.36 7.54
C THR A 61 11.86 4.46 6.51
N GLY A 62 10.62 4.64 6.07
CA GLY A 62 10.27 5.42 4.88
C GLY A 62 10.48 4.65 3.57
N CYS A 63 10.99 3.42 3.60
CA CYS A 63 11.13 2.54 2.44
C CYS A 63 9.93 1.57 2.36
N GLY A 64 9.47 1.23 1.17
CA GLY A 64 8.29 0.37 0.97
C GLY A 64 7.01 1.17 0.68
N TYR A 65 5.85 0.56 0.87
CA TYR A 65 4.59 1.07 0.32
C TYR A 65 3.70 1.79 1.35
N LEU A 66 3.09 2.90 0.93
CA LEU A 66 2.11 3.67 1.71
C LEU A 66 0.70 3.06 1.70
N TYR A 67 0.41 2.11 0.79
CA TYR A 67 -0.88 1.46 0.62
C TYR A 67 -0.75 -0.07 0.64
N ARG A 68 -1.40 -0.75 1.59
CA ARG A 68 -1.28 -2.22 1.81
C ARG A 68 -2.40 -3.02 1.15
N GLN A 69 -3.58 -2.42 0.96
CA GLN A 69 -4.78 -3.07 0.43
C GLN A 69 -5.09 -2.72 -1.03
N ALA A 70 -4.57 -1.60 -1.53
CA ALA A 70 -4.40 -1.45 -2.97
C ALA A 70 -3.00 -1.99 -3.25
N GLU A 71 -2.91 -3.08 -3.97
CA GLU A 71 -1.63 -3.53 -4.50
C GLU A 71 -1.23 -2.47 -5.55
N VAL A 72 -0.54 -1.43 -5.08
CA VAL A 72 -0.15 -0.30 -5.92
C VAL A 72 0.97 -0.78 -6.81
N VAL A 73 0.72 -0.67 -8.11
CA VAL A 73 1.75 -0.90 -9.11
C VAL A 73 2.68 0.30 -9.08
N ASP A 74 3.94 0.04 -8.73
CA ASP A 74 5.00 1.03 -8.84
C ASP A 74 5.20 1.37 -10.33
N ARG A 75 4.81 2.60 -10.71
CA ARG A 75 4.84 3.05 -12.12
C ARG A 75 6.26 3.21 -12.63
N GLU A 76 7.20 3.62 -11.79
CA GLU A 76 8.62 3.74 -12.19
C GLU A 76 9.20 2.35 -12.47
N ALA A 77 8.91 1.38 -11.60
CA ALA A 77 9.31 0.00 -11.81
C ALA A 77 8.65 -0.62 -13.06
N LEU A 78 7.37 -0.31 -13.31
CA LEU A 78 6.66 -0.75 -14.52
C LEU A 78 7.31 -0.18 -15.78
N ALA A 79 7.60 1.12 -15.82
CA ALA A 79 8.24 1.77 -16.96
C ALA A 79 9.62 1.16 -17.25
N ALA A 80 10.42 0.90 -16.21
CA ALA A 80 11.70 0.20 -16.35
C ALA A 80 11.52 -1.23 -16.90
N ALA A 81 10.54 -1.97 -16.42
CA ALA A 81 10.25 -3.32 -16.91
C ALA A 81 9.81 -3.32 -18.39
N GLN A 82 8.99 -2.35 -18.81
CA GLN A 82 8.59 -2.18 -20.22
C GLN A 82 9.81 -1.90 -21.11
N LEU A 83 10.72 -1.02 -20.67
CA LEU A 83 11.96 -0.74 -21.40
C LEU A 83 12.80 -2.00 -21.60
N LEU A 84 13.05 -2.74 -20.52
CA LEU A 84 13.85 -3.98 -20.55
C LEU A 84 13.21 -5.05 -21.45
N LEU A 85 11.87 -5.16 -21.45
CA LEU A 85 11.17 -6.08 -22.35
C LEU A 85 11.32 -5.64 -23.81
N GLY A 86 11.26 -4.35 -24.10
CA GLY A 86 11.50 -3.81 -25.44
C GLY A 86 12.93 -4.04 -25.94
N GLU A 87 13.92 -4.01 -25.05
CA GLU A 87 15.31 -4.37 -25.36
C GLU A 87 15.45 -5.86 -25.68
N LEU A 88 14.81 -6.72 -24.89
CA LEU A 88 14.85 -8.18 -25.07
C LEU A 88 14.07 -8.64 -26.31
N GLN A 89 12.94 -8.00 -26.58
CA GLN A 89 12.04 -8.31 -27.68
C GLN A 89 11.66 -7.04 -28.45
N PRO A 90 12.55 -6.56 -29.33
CA PRO A 90 12.27 -5.38 -30.15
C PRO A 90 10.99 -5.56 -30.97
N GLY A 91 10.12 -4.55 -30.93
CA GLY A 91 8.86 -4.55 -31.68
C GLY A 91 7.70 -5.27 -30.99
N VAL A 92 7.85 -5.74 -29.75
CA VAL A 92 6.73 -6.23 -28.95
C VAL A 92 5.72 -5.10 -28.71
N GLY A 93 4.49 -5.29 -29.15
CA GLY A 93 3.39 -4.35 -28.90
C GLY A 93 2.87 -4.54 -27.48
N LEU A 94 3.14 -3.57 -26.60
CA LEU A 94 2.60 -3.54 -25.25
C LEU A 94 1.37 -2.66 -25.16
N PRO A 95 0.41 -2.97 -24.27
CA PRO A 95 -0.64 -2.04 -23.90
C PRO A 95 -0.08 -0.73 -23.33
N ASP A 96 -0.92 0.29 -23.22
CA ASP A 96 -0.56 1.53 -22.52
C ASP A 96 -0.30 1.29 -21.03
N GLU A 97 0.33 2.29 -20.39
CA GLU A 97 0.73 2.21 -18.97
C GLU A 97 -0.47 1.93 -18.07
N GLU A 98 -1.63 2.53 -18.33
CA GLU A 98 -2.80 2.42 -17.46
C GLU A 98 -3.43 1.02 -17.53
N ALA A 99 -3.49 0.43 -18.73
CA ALA A 99 -3.90 -0.96 -18.91
C ALA A 99 -2.93 -1.93 -18.22
N LEU A 100 -1.63 -1.63 -18.23
CA LEU A 100 -0.62 -2.45 -17.55
C LEU A 100 -0.67 -2.32 -16.03
N VAL A 101 -0.87 -1.11 -15.50
CA VAL A 101 -1.13 -0.88 -14.07
C VAL A 101 -2.36 -1.66 -13.64
N THR A 102 -3.45 -1.57 -14.39
CA THR A 102 -4.67 -2.32 -14.10
C THR A 102 -4.41 -3.83 -14.10
N LEU A 103 -3.73 -4.35 -15.13
CA LEU A 103 -3.39 -5.78 -15.23
C LEU A 103 -2.55 -6.25 -14.05
N LEU A 104 -1.53 -5.49 -13.68
CA LEU A 104 -0.64 -5.84 -12.58
C LEU A 104 -1.35 -5.77 -11.23
N ALA A 105 -2.22 -4.79 -11.01
CA ALA A 105 -3.05 -4.70 -9.82
C ALA A 105 -3.97 -5.92 -9.69
N TYR A 106 -4.59 -6.38 -10.77
CA TYR A 106 -5.36 -7.64 -10.78
C TYR A 106 -4.49 -8.86 -10.47
N TYR A 107 -3.33 -9.00 -11.13
CA TYR A 107 -2.41 -10.12 -10.92
C TYR A 107 -1.98 -10.20 -9.45
N GLN A 108 -1.58 -9.05 -8.92
CA GLN A 108 -1.20 -8.85 -7.54
C GLN A 108 -2.36 -9.28 -6.62
N PHE A 109 -3.55 -8.71 -6.80
CA PHE A 109 -4.73 -9.01 -5.98
C PHE A 109 -5.07 -10.50 -5.97
N LEU A 110 -5.07 -11.13 -7.15
CA LEU A 110 -5.36 -12.56 -7.31
C LEU A 110 -4.32 -13.46 -6.62
N ARG A 111 -3.06 -13.03 -6.59
CA ARG A 111 -1.98 -13.77 -5.92
C ARG A 111 -2.12 -13.72 -4.40
N THR A 112 -2.61 -12.60 -3.86
CA THR A 112 -2.75 -12.37 -2.42
C THR A 112 -4.09 -12.87 -1.85
N HIS A 113 -5.17 -12.84 -2.64
CA HIS A 113 -6.54 -13.18 -2.22
C HIS A 113 -7.03 -14.49 -2.85
N LYS A 114 -6.29 -15.57 -2.59
CA LYS A 114 -6.73 -16.92 -2.96
C LYS A 114 -7.84 -17.41 -2.04
N LYS A 115 -8.70 -18.27 -2.57
CA LYS A 115 -9.66 -19.03 -1.78
C LYS A 115 -8.95 -19.98 -0.82
N ALA A 116 -9.68 -20.47 0.19
CA ALA A 116 -9.16 -21.43 1.17
C ALA A 116 -8.67 -22.75 0.53
N ASP A 117 -9.20 -23.10 -0.65
CA ASP A 117 -8.79 -24.25 -1.45
C ASP A 117 -7.55 -23.98 -2.32
N GLY A 118 -6.98 -22.77 -2.26
CA GLY A 118 -5.79 -22.36 -3.01
C GLY A 118 -6.07 -21.90 -4.45
N PHE A 119 -7.32 -21.93 -4.91
CA PHE A 119 -7.71 -21.45 -6.24
C PHE A 119 -7.87 -19.92 -6.27
N LEU A 120 -7.78 -19.35 -7.47
CA LEU A 120 -7.96 -17.91 -7.69
C LEU A 120 -9.42 -17.50 -7.45
N ASP A 121 -9.61 -16.40 -6.71
CA ASP A 121 -10.93 -15.82 -6.53
C ASP A 121 -11.26 -14.76 -7.59
N LEU A 122 -11.68 -15.24 -8.76
CA LEU A 122 -12.07 -14.35 -9.87
C LEU A 122 -13.34 -13.55 -9.57
N ALA A 123 -14.19 -14.01 -8.64
CA ALA A 123 -15.38 -13.26 -8.27
C ALA A 123 -14.96 -12.03 -7.46
N LEU A 124 -14.16 -12.24 -6.41
CA LEU A 124 -13.63 -11.17 -5.57
C LEU A 124 -12.76 -10.18 -6.37
N ALA A 125 -11.92 -10.68 -7.29
CA ALA A 125 -11.11 -9.81 -8.13
C ALA A 125 -11.96 -8.89 -9.03
N ARG A 126 -13.09 -9.37 -9.57
CA ARG A 126 -14.02 -8.50 -10.31
C ARG A 126 -14.63 -7.41 -9.43
N GLU A 127 -14.81 -7.67 -8.15
CA GLU A 127 -15.28 -6.64 -7.20
C GLU A 127 -14.22 -5.59 -6.96
N PHE A 128 -12.98 -6.02 -6.71
CA PHE A 128 -11.82 -5.14 -6.64
C PHE A 128 -11.72 -4.23 -7.88
N GLY A 129 -11.91 -4.80 -9.07
CA GLY A 129 -11.91 -4.08 -10.33
C GLY A 129 -12.91 -2.92 -10.45
N ARG A 130 -14.05 -3.01 -9.76
CA ARG A 130 -15.06 -1.93 -9.77
C ARG A 130 -14.60 -0.69 -9.00
N HIS A 131 -13.62 -0.83 -8.11
CA HIS A 131 -13.11 0.24 -7.26
C HIS A 131 -11.74 0.78 -7.70
N LEU A 132 -11.14 0.24 -8.77
CA LEU A 132 -9.83 0.68 -9.28
C LEU A 132 -9.86 2.12 -9.83
N GLY A 133 -11.00 2.61 -10.32
CA GLY A 133 -11.15 3.96 -10.87
C GLY A 133 -11.60 5.03 -9.87
N GLU A 134 -11.78 4.66 -8.60
CA GLU A 134 -12.30 5.56 -7.53
C GLU A 134 -11.19 6.07 -6.59
N ALA A 135 -9.93 5.66 -6.81
CA ALA A 135 -8.78 5.91 -5.93
C ALA A 135 -7.83 7.00 -6.45
#